data_AF-A0A6G0QCR8-F1
#
_entry.id   AF-A0A6G0QCR8-F1
#
_cell.length_a   1.000
_cell.length_b   1.000
_cell.length_c   1.000
_cell.angle_alpha   90.00
_cell.angle_beta   90.00
_cell.angle_gamma   90.00
#
_symmetry.space_group_name_H-M   'P 1'
#
loop_
_entity.id
_entity.type
_entity.pdbx_description
1 polymer ?
#
loop_
_entity_poly.entity_id
_entity_poly.type
_entity_poly.pdbx_seq_one_letter_code
_entity_poly.pdbx_strand_id
1 'polypeptide(L)'
;MEFGTKYVTLMDEISTGLDSAATYDIINTQRSVAHTLRKTVVVALLQPSPEVFALFDDVMILNEGQVMYHGPCSRAEKYFESLGFSCPPERDIADYLLDLGTSEQYRYQVQNYHAKQPRSAGEFVESFRRSNIHREMLNELETPTTMTCCATWRRSWSRCPRSTSRSWRAR
;
A
#
# COMPACT_ATOMS: atom_id res chain seq x y z
N MET A 1 13.74 -15.28 14.09
CA MET A 1 12.67 -16.21 14.50
C MET A 1 11.41 -15.41 14.81
N GLU A 2 10.40 -15.51 13.93
CA GLU A 2 9.09 -14.81 13.97
C GLU A 2 8.03 -15.51 14.86
N PHE A 3 8.44 -16.47 15.70
CA PHE A 3 7.54 -17.25 16.55
C PHE A 3 7.25 -16.50 17.86
N GLY A 4 6.01 -16.01 18.01
CA GLY A 4 5.54 -15.29 19.19
C GLY A 4 4.16 -14.65 18.98
N THR A 5 3.56 -14.14 20.06
CA THR A 5 2.22 -13.51 20.11
C THR A 5 2.14 -12.12 19.46
N LYS A 6 3.14 -11.73 18.66
CA LYS A 6 3.15 -10.44 17.96
C LYS A 6 2.18 -10.50 16.77
N TYR A 7 1.13 -9.69 16.80
CA TYR A 7 0.13 -9.59 15.74
C TYR A 7 0.51 -8.59 14.64
N VAL A 8 1.44 -7.68 14.93
CA VAL A 8 1.88 -6.63 14.01
C VAL A 8 3.41 -6.60 13.99
N THR A 9 3.99 -6.60 12.79
CA THR A 9 5.42 -6.44 12.54
C THR A 9 5.62 -5.19 11.69
N LEU A 10 6.50 -4.29 12.13
CA LEU A 10 6.89 -3.08 11.41
C LEU A 10 8.37 -3.20 11.04
N MET A 11 8.68 -2.98 9.77
CA MET A 11 10.01 -3.17 9.20
C MET A 11 10.40 -1.93 8.42
N ASP A 12 11.58 -1.38 8.70
CA ASP A 12 12.09 -0.17 8.05
C ASP A 12 13.43 -0.47 7.37
N GLU A 13 13.61 0.06 6.16
CA GLU A 13 14.84 -0.04 5.35
C GLU A 13 15.43 -1.46 5.21
N ILE A 14 14.60 -2.50 5.18
CA ILE A 14 15.09 -3.91 5.21
C ILE A 14 15.79 -4.37 3.92
N SER A 15 15.67 -3.60 2.84
CA SER A 15 16.35 -3.86 1.57
C SER A 15 17.71 -3.14 1.45
N THR A 16 18.05 -2.25 2.39
CA THR A 16 19.27 -1.44 2.30
C THR A 16 20.51 -2.33 2.42
N GLY A 17 21.33 -2.34 1.36
CA GLY A 17 22.55 -3.17 1.30
C GLY A 17 22.31 -4.62 0.91
N LEU A 18 21.10 -4.99 0.49
CA LEU A 18 20.78 -6.30 -0.09
C LEU A 18 20.65 -6.21 -1.61
N ASP A 19 20.93 -7.33 -2.27
CA ASP A 19 20.57 -7.48 -3.68
C ASP A 19 19.06 -7.72 -3.86
N SER A 20 18.59 -7.59 -5.10
CA SER A 20 17.18 -7.72 -5.45
C SER A 20 16.62 -9.11 -5.14
N ALA A 21 17.42 -10.17 -5.28
CA ALA A 21 16.97 -11.55 -5.05
C ALA A 21 16.80 -11.83 -3.55
N ALA A 22 17.76 -11.44 -2.73
CA ALA A 22 17.68 -11.53 -1.28
C ALA A 22 16.50 -10.71 -0.74
N THR A 23 16.29 -9.51 -1.28
CA THR A 23 15.12 -8.68 -0.93
C THR A 23 13.82 -9.39 -1.27
N TYR A 24 13.70 -9.96 -2.47
CA TYR A 24 12.53 -10.71 -2.90
C TYR A 24 12.24 -11.89 -1.97
N ASP A 25 13.25 -12.69 -1.61
CA ASP A 25 13.09 -13.84 -0.72
C ASP A 25 12.60 -13.43 0.67
N ILE A 26 13.13 -12.33 1.21
CA ILE A 26 12.70 -11.78 2.50
C ILE A 26 11.24 -11.34 2.43
N ILE A 27 10.85 -10.53 1.43
CA ILE A 27 9.47 -10.03 1.30
C ILE A 27 8.50 -11.18 1.05
N ASN A 28 8.86 -12.16 0.22
CA ASN A 28 8.02 -13.33 -0.05
C ASN A 28 7.82 -14.18 1.22
N THR A 29 8.86 -14.31 2.05
CA THR A 29 8.75 -14.98 3.35
C THR A 29 7.84 -14.21 4.30
N GLN A 30 7.98 -12.87 4.37
CA GLN A 30 7.13 -12.03 5.22
C GLN A 30 5.67 -12.05 4.78
N ARG A 31 5.41 -12.04 3.48
CA ARG A 31 4.08 -12.23 2.90
C ARG A 31 3.47 -13.57 3.33
N SER A 32 4.25 -14.64 3.23
CA SER A 32 3.82 -15.99 3.64
C SER A 32 3.47 -16.04 5.13
N VAL A 33 4.28 -15.38 5.98
CA VAL A 33 4.02 -15.21 7.42
C VAL A 33 2.72 -14.45 7.67
N ALA A 34 2.52 -13.32 6.99
CA ALA A 34 1.33 -12.48 7.12
C ALA A 34 0.05 -13.28 6.83
N HIS A 35 0.00 -13.99 5.70
CA HIS A 35 -1.18 -14.77 5.31
C HIS A 35 -1.38 -16.03 6.16
N THR A 36 -0.32 -16.76 6.47
CA THR A 36 -0.42 -18.05 7.18
C THR A 36 -0.76 -17.86 8.65
N LEU A 37 -0.09 -16.90 9.31
CA LEU A 37 -0.26 -16.64 10.74
C LEU A 37 -1.29 -15.54 11.03
N ARG A 38 -1.93 -14.99 9.99
CA ARG A 38 -2.88 -13.87 10.08
C ARG A 38 -2.30 -12.68 10.84
N LYS A 39 -1.05 -12.33 10.52
CA LYS A 39 -0.35 -11.18 11.08
C LYS A 39 -0.40 -10.00 10.11
N THR A 40 -0.31 -8.80 10.65
CA THR A 40 -0.11 -7.58 9.85
C THR A 40 1.38 -7.30 9.76
N VAL A 41 1.90 -7.18 8.54
CA VAL A 41 3.30 -6.81 8.29
C VAL A 41 3.31 -5.51 7.50
N VAL A 42 4.02 -4.51 8.00
CA VAL A 42 4.21 -3.23 7.33
C VAL A 42 5.70 -3.08 7.06
N VAL A 43 6.04 -2.79 5.81
CA VAL A 43 7.42 -2.62 5.36
C VAL A 43 7.55 -1.29 4.65
N ALA A 44 8.54 -0.49 5.03
CA ALA A 44 9.00 0.65 4.25
C ALA A 44 10.17 0.20 3.36
N LEU A 45 10.03 0.40 2.04
CA LEU A 45 11.05 0.08 1.05
C LEU A 45 11.43 1.33 0.27
N LEU A 46 12.74 1.52 0.05
CA LEU A 46 13.26 2.53 -0.86
C LEU A 46 13.39 1.90 -2.25
N GLN A 47 12.58 2.34 -3.21
CA GLN A 47 12.63 1.92 -4.63
C GLN A 47 12.62 0.40 -4.84
N PRO A 48 11.51 -0.29 -4.51
CA PRO A 48 11.41 -1.73 -4.73
C PRO A 48 11.43 -2.07 -6.22
N SER A 49 11.99 -3.23 -6.58
CA SER A 49 11.85 -3.77 -7.93
C SER A 49 10.38 -4.11 -8.23
N PRO A 50 9.96 -4.15 -9.51
CA PRO A 50 8.60 -4.53 -9.91
C PRO A 50 8.14 -5.85 -9.29
N GLU A 51 9.05 -6.83 -9.24
CA GLU A 51 8.81 -8.16 -8.70
C GLU A 51 8.52 -8.13 -7.20
N VAL A 52 9.25 -7.27 -6.46
CA VAL A 52 9.05 -7.07 -5.03
C VAL A 52 7.76 -6.27 -4.78
N PHE A 53 7.49 -5.23 -5.57
CA PHE A 53 6.27 -4.44 -5.49
C PHE A 53 5.02 -5.32 -5.69
N ALA A 54 5.07 -6.27 -6.62
CA ALA A 54 3.97 -7.20 -6.90
C ALA A 54 3.65 -8.18 -5.75
N LEU A 55 4.51 -8.30 -4.73
CA LEU A 55 4.25 -9.13 -3.55
C LEU A 55 3.34 -8.46 -2.52
N PHE A 56 3.16 -7.13 -2.58
CA PHE A 56 2.34 -6.39 -1.62
C PHE A 56 0.86 -6.42 -1.97
N ASP A 57 0.01 -6.61 -0.95
CA ASP A 57 -1.45 -6.51 -1.09
C ASP A 57 -1.89 -5.04 -1.23
N ASP A 58 -1.39 -4.18 -0.34
CA ASP A 58 -1.69 -2.75 -0.27
C ASP A 58 -0.39 -1.91 -0.33
N VAL A 59 -0.51 -0.69 -0.87
CA VAL A 59 0.56 0.32 -0.92
C VAL A 59 0.06 1.63 -0.32
N MET A 60 0.94 2.30 0.42
CA MET A 60 0.74 3.65 0.93
C MET A 60 1.83 4.56 0.37
N ILE A 61 1.43 5.60 -0.37
CA ILE A 61 2.34 6.57 -0.98
C ILE A 61 2.27 7.86 -0.19
N LEU A 62 3.44 8.30 0.29
CA LEU A 62 3.60 9.53 1.06
C LEU A 62 4.39 10.55 0.25
N ASN A 63 4.00 11.81 0.35
CA ASN A 63 4.77 12.95 -0.14
C ASN A 63 4.63 14.13 0.81
N GLU A 64 5.77 14.74 1.19
CA GLU A 64 5.82 15.84 2.17
C GLU A 64 5.04 15.54 3.47
N GLY A 65 5.10 14.28 3.93
CA GLY A 65 4.36 13.82 5.13
C GLY A 65 2.85 13.65 4.94
N GLN A 66 2.36 13.72 3.70
CA GLN A 66 0.96 13.58 3.35
C GLN A 66 0.67 12.34 2.51
N VAL A 67 -0.50 11.73 2.71
CA VAL A 67 -0.91 10.50 2.00
C VAL A 67 -1.50 10.87 0.63
N MET A 68 -0.75 10.58 -0.44
CA MET A 68 -1.23 10.73 -1.82
C MET A 68 -2.17 9.59 -2.22
N TYR A 69 -1.90 8.39 -1.69
CA TYR A 69 -2.67 7.19 -1.97
C TYR A 69 -2.49 6.16 -0.85
N HIS A 70 -3.55 5.45 -0.51
CA HIS A 70 -3.49 4.26 0.33
C HIS A 70 -4.58 3.27 -0.08
N GLY A 71 -4.18 2.04 -0.40
CA GLY A 71 -5.10 0.97 -0.80
C GLY A 71 -4.41 -0.11 -1.64
N PRO A 72 -5.18 -0.96 -2.33
CA PRO A 72 -4.64 -2.10 -3.06
C PRO A 72 -3.64 -1.70 -4.14
N CYS A 73 -2.52 -2.42 -4.26
CA CYS A 73 -1.50 -2.18 -5.29
C CYS A 73 -2.11 -2.22 -6.71
N SER A 74 -3.03 -3.14 -6.94
CA SER A 74 -3.73 -3.33 -8.23
C SER A 74 -4.60 -2.14 -8.67
N ARG A 75 -4.93 -1.22 -7.75
CA ARG A 75 -5.74 -0.03 -8.04
C ARG A 75 -4.92 1.26 -8.11
N ALA A 76 -3.65 1.23 -7.70
CA ALA A 76 -2.81 2.42 -7.63
C ALA A 76 -2.64 3.06 -9.02
N GLU A 77 -2.28 2.28 -10.02
CA GLU A 77 -2.12 2.77 -11.41
C GLU A 77 -3.38 3.46 -11.92
N LYS A 78 -4.52 2.75 -11.90
CA LYS A 78 -5.83 3.27 -12.34
C LYS A 78 -6.27 4.53 -11.58
N TYR A 79 -5.91 4.65 -10.32
CA TYR A 79 -6.19 5.85 -9.54
C TYR A 79 -5.43 7.05 -10.11
N PHE A 80 -4.14 6.94 -10.38
CA PHE A 80 -3.37 8.04 -10.97
C PHE A 80 -3.74 8.31 -12.44
N GLU A 81 -4.17 7.29 -13.20
CA GLU A 81 -4.81 7.47 -14.52
C GLU A 81 -6.07 8.33 -14.45
N SER A 82 -6.89 8.14 -13.41
CA SER A 82 -8.08 8.98 -13.17
C SER A 82 -7.76 10.42 -12.76
N LEU A 83 -6.50 10.71 -12.43
CA LEU A 83 -5.99 12.06 -12.15
C LEU A 83 -5.25 12.67 -13.33
N GLY A 84 -5.13 11.96 -14.46
CA GLY A 84 -4.49 12.44 -15.68
C GLY A 84 -3.00 12.14 -15.78
N PHE A 85 -2.54 11.09 -15.10
CA PHE A 85 -1.17 10.57 -15.22
C PHE A 85 -1.17 9.17 -15.85
N SER A 86 -0.20 8.87 -16.72
CA SER A 86 -0.09 7.55 -17.35
C SER A 86 1.32 7.01 -17.16
N CYS A 87 1.42 5.73 -16.76
CA CYS A 87 2.69 5.03 -16.71
C CYS A 87 3.14 4.65 -18.15
N PRO A 88 4.35 5.03 -18.59
CA PRO A 88 4.91 4.56 -19.85
C PRO A 88 5.21 3.06 -19.77
N PRO A 89 5.12 2.31 -20.89
CA PRO A 89 5.33 0.86 -20.89
C PRO A 89 6.75 0.42 -20.51
N GLU A 90 7.72 1.31 -20.66
CA GLU A 90 9.14 1.05 -20.33
C GLU A 90 9.50 1.42 -18.89
N ARG A 91 8.57 2.04 -18.14
CA ARG A 91 8.80 2.49 -16.77
C ARG A 91 8.22 1.48 -15.79
N ASP A 92 8.97 1.17 -14.75
CA ASP A 92 8.46 0.38 -13.64
C ASP A 92 7.36 1.14 -12.88
N ILE A 93 6.34 0.40 -12.41
CA ILE A 93 5.20 0.98 -11.72
C ILE A 93 5.60 1.61 -10.37
N ALA A 94 6.51 1.00 -9.61
CA ALA A 94 6.91 1.54 -8.31
C ALA A 94 7.70 2.83 -8.49
N ASP A 95 8.62 2.85 -9.46
CA ASP A 95 9.35 4.05 -9.87
C ASP A 95 8.41 5.17 -10.35
N TYR A 96 7.44 4.85 -11.22
CA TYR A 96 6.43 5.80 -11.68
C TYR A 96 5.66 6.41 -10.52
N LEU A 97 5.17 5.58 -9.59
CA LEU A 97 4.40 6.01 -8.42
C LEU A 97 5.22 6.93 -7.50
N LEU A 98 6.52 6.67 -7.34
CA LEU A 98 7.43 7.53 -6.56
C LEU A 98 7.69 8.85 -7.27
N ASP A 99 7.90 8.83 -8.59
CA ASP A 99 8.18 10.03 -9.37
C ASP A 99 7.02 11.04 -9.35
N LEU A 100 5.77 10.58 -9.21
CA LEU A 100 4.58 11.45 -9.08
C LEU A 100 4.66 12.38 -7.86
N GLY A 101 5.39 11.99 -6.81
CA GLY A 101 5.64 12.83 -5.64
C GLY A 101 6.72 13.90 -5.87
N THR A 102 7.43 13.87 -6.99
CA THR A 102 8.62 14.69 -7.25
C THR A 102 8.42 15.70 -8.39
N SER A 103 9.49 16.44 -8.73
CA SER A 103 9.52 17.27 -9.94
C SER A 103 9.37 16.48 -11.24
N GLU A 104 9.57 15.15 -11.22
CA GLU A 104 9.48 14.31 -12.41
C GLU A 104 8.04 13.98 -12.85
N GLN A 105 7.03 14.35 -12.05
CA GLN A 105 5.62 14.12 -12.36
C GLN A 105 5.20 14.61 -13.76
N TYR A 106 5.84 15.67 -14.30
CA TYR A 106 5.50 16.26 -15.60
C TYR A 106 5.70 15.29 -16.76
N ARG A 107 6.61 14.32 -16.63
CA ARG A 107 6.86 13.31 -17.67
C ARG A 107 5.66 12.40 -17.92
N TYR A 108 4.78 12.28 -16.92
CA TYR A 108 3.67 11.34 -16.92
C TYR A 108 2.31 12.00 -17.16
N GLN A 109 2.27 13.32 -17.32
CA GLN A 109 1.02 14.05 -17.52
C GLN A 109 0.47 13.78 -18.92
N VAL A 110 -0.78 13.33 -18.98
CA VAL A 110 -1.49 13.13 -20.23
C VAL A 110 -1.86 14.50 -20.82
N GLN A 111 -1.45 14.75 -22.07
CA GLN A 111 -1.82 15.98 -22.79
C GLN A 111 -3.33 16.04 -23.04
N ASN A 112 -3.91 17.24 -22.97
CA ASN A 112 -5.34 17.48 -23.18
C ASN A 112 -6.26 16.69 -22.24
N TYR A 113 -5.81 16.41 -21.01
CA TYR A 113 -6.69 15.82 -20.00
C TYR A 113 -7.83 16.79 -19.64
N HIS A 114 -9.01 16.22 -19.37
CA HIS A 114 -10.24 16.99 -19.16
C HIS A 114 -10.27 17.75 -17.83
N ALA A 115 -9.43 17.36 -16.87
CA ALA A 115 -9.32 17.96 -15.55
C ALA A 115 -7.90 18.47 -15.28
N LYS A 116 -7.77 19.41 -14.35
CA LYS A 116 -6.46 19.87 -13.87
C LYS A 116 -5.78 18.77 -13.06
N GLN A 117 -4.58 18.35 -13.46
CA GLN A 117 -3.77 17.41 -12.68
C GLN A 117 -3.28 18.07 -11.38
N PRO A 118 -3.28 17.34 -10.24
CA PRO A 118 -2.69 17.81 -9.00
C PRO A 118 -1.17 17.98 -9.16
N ARG A 119 -0.59 18.97 -8.48
CA ARG A 119 0.85 19.29 -8.56
C ARG A 119 1.56 19.30 -7.21
N SER A 120 0.86 19.70 -6.15
CA SER A 120 1.39 19.72 -4.79
C SER A 120 0.87 18.54 -3.99
N ALA A 121 1.60 18.15 -2.93
CA ALA A 121 1.15 17.10 -2.01
C ALA A 121 -0.29 17.37 -1.51
N GLY A 122 -0.62 18.63 -1.21
CA GLY A 122 -1.96 19.02 -0.78
C GLY A 122 -3.05 18.77 -1.83
N GLU A 123 -2.78 19.04 -3.12
CA GLU A 123 -3.73 18.77 -4.20
C GLU A 123 -3.93 17.26 -4.41
N PHE A 124 -2.88 16.44 -4.24
CA PHE A 124 -3.00 14.99 -4.26
C PHE A 124 -3.84 14.46 -3.11
N VAL A 125 -3.64 14.99 -1.89
CA VAL A 125 -4.44 14.62 -0.71
C VAL A 125 -5.91 14.94 -0.92
N GLU A 126 -6.23 16.13 -1.44
CA GLU A 126 -7.61 16.52 -1.70
C GLU A 126 -8.26 15.62 -2.76
N SER A 127 -7.51 15.23 -3.78
CA SER A 127 -7.95 14.27 -4.79
C SER A 127 -8.19 12.88 -4.18
N PHE A 128 -7.29 12.43 -3.30
CA PHE A 128 -7.41 11.15 -2.60
C PHE A 128 -8.63 11.13 -1.69
N ARG A 129 -8.83 12.18 -0.88
CA ARG A 129 -9.99 12.32 0.03
C ARG A 129 -11.33 12.24 -0.68
N ARG A 130 -11.41 12.73 -1.92
CA ARG A 130 -12.62 12.70 -2.76
C ARG A 130 -12.83 11.36 -3.45
N SER A 131 -11.80 10.53 -3.54
CA SER A 131 -11.86 9.24 -4.22
C SER A 131 -12.71 8.22 -3.46
N ASN A 132 -13.26 7.25 -4.19
CA ASN A 132 -13.96 6.12 -3.58
C ASN A 132 -13.02 5.24 -2.75
N ILE A 133 -11.73 5.18 -3.11
CA ILE A 133 -10.71 4.39 -2.42
C ILE A 133 -10.55 4.87 -0.97
N HIS A 134 -10.47 6.19 -0.78
CA HIS A 134 -10.39 6.76 0.56
C HIS A 134 -11.66 6.49 1.38
N ARG A 135 -12.84 6.56 0.77
CA ARG A 135 -14.11 6.27 1.44
C ARG A 135 -14.21 4.80 1.86
N GLU A 136 -13.82 3.88 0.98
CA GLU A 136 -13.77 2.44 1.27
C GLU A 136 -12.79 2.16 2.42
N MET A 137 -11.59 2.73 2.37
CA MET A 137 -10.59 2.65 3.44
C MET A 137 -11.13 3.17 4.79
N LEU A 138 -11.81 4.33 4.80
CA LEU A 138 -12.41 4.86 6.02
C LEU A 138 -13.52 3.95 6.55
N ASN A 139 -14.38 3.44 5.68
CA ASN A 139 -15.45 2.52 6.07
C ASN A 139 -14.87 1.26 6.73
N GLU A 140 -13.79 0.70 6.18
CA GLU A 140 -13.10 -0.45 6.76
C GLU A 140 -12.54 -0.15 8.16
N LEU A 141 -11.98 1.05 8.36
CA LEU A 141 -11.47 1.50 9.66
C LEU A 141 -12.59 1.74 10.68
N GLU A 142 -13.73 2.27 10.23
CA GLU A 142 -14.91 2.55 11.05
C GLU A 142 -15.77 1.33 11.35
N THR A 143 -15.58 0.22 10.62
CA THR A 143 -16.31 -1.01 10.92
C THR A 143 -16.09 -1.40 12.38
N PRO A 144 -17.15 -1.46 13.20
CA PRO A 144 -17.00 -1.81 14.59
C PRO A 144 -16.37 -3.19 14.66
N THR A 145 -15.19 -3.28 15.27
CA THR A 145 -14.60 -4.57 15.65
C THR A 145 -15.57 -5.23 16.61
N THR A 146 -16.49 -6.05 16.08
CA THR A 146 -17.52 -6.68 16.87
C THR A 146 -16.84 -7.46 17.97
N MET A 147 -17.10 -7.09 19.23
CA MET A 147 -16.66 -7.80 20.44
C MET A 147 -17.10 -9.28 20.46
N THR A 148 -17.82 -9.77 19.45
CA THR A 148 -18.11 -11.19 19.24
C THR A 148 -16.87 -12.01 18.90
N CYS A 149 -15.79 -11.42 18.37
CA CYS A 149 -14.56 -12.19 18.13
C CYS A 149 -13.88 -12.59 19.46
N CYS A 150 -13.81 -11.71 20.45
CA CYS A 150 -13.16 -12.05 21.74
C CYS A 150 -13.93 -13.11 22.55
N ALA A 151 -15.26 -13.19 22.46
CA ALA A 151 -16.04 -14.18 23.21
C ALA A 151 -16.15 -15.56 22.50
N THR A 152 -16.08 -15.60 21.17
CA THR A 152 -16.31 -16.83 20.38
C THR A 152 -15.00 -17.58 20.05
N TRP A 153 -13.84 -16.99 20.33
CA TRP A 153 -12.54 -17.65 20.14
C TRP A 153 -12.32 -18.89 21.02
N ARG A 154 -13.14 -19.11 22.06
CA ARG A 154 -13.07 -20.32 22.90
C ARG A 154 -13.83 -21.53 22.36
N ARG A 155 -14.71 -21.41 21.34
CA ARG A 155 -15.66 -22.52 21.06
C ARG A 155 -15.99 -22.90 19.62
N SER A 156 -15.54 -22.22 18.57
CA SER A 156 -15.81 -22.75 17.22
C SER A 156 -14.82 -22.24 16.18
N TRP A 157 -13.96 -23.13 15.71
CA TRP A 157 -12.87 -22.90 14.75
C TRP A 157 -13.29 -23.04 13.28
N SER A 158 -14.58 -23.07 12.95
CA SER A 158 -15.01 -23.51 11.60
C SER A 158 -15.65 -22.47 10.69
N ARG A 159 -15.89 -21.22 11.11
CA ARG A 159 -16.49 -20.21 10.22
C ARG A 159 -16.07 -18.77 10.52
N CYS A 160 -15.07 -18.27 9.81
CA CYS A 160 -14.93 -16.81 9.62
C CYS A 160 -14.31 -16.51 8.24
N PRO A 161 -15.04 -15.88 7.30
CA PRO A 161 -14.52 -15.52 5.99
C PRO A 161 -13.70 -14.21 6.02
N ARG A 162 -12.50 -14.31 5.44
CA ARG A 162 -11.65 -13.32 4.74
C ARG A 162 -12.01 -11.82 4.82
N SER A 163 -11.13 -11.05 5.46
CA SER A 163 -10.31 -9.96 4.87
C SER A 163 -9.74 -9.12 6.01
N THR A 164 -8.42 -9.14 6.20
CA THR A 164 -7.75 -8.25 7.15
C THR A 164 -6.48 -7.77 6.50
N SER A 165 -6.57 -6.64 5.78
CA SER A 165 -5.46 -5.69 5.72
C SER A 165 -5.76 -4.58 6.72
N ARG A 166 -4.76 -4.15 7.47
CA ARG A 166 -4.83 -3.04 8.42
C ARG A 166 -3.52 -2.27 8.32
N SER A 167 -3.61 -0.99 8.01
CA SER A 167 -2.45 -0.10 7.76
C SER A 167 -2.04 0.73 8.99
N TRP A 168 -1.13 1.69 8.74
CA TRP A 168 -0.53 2.76 9.59
C TRP A 168 0.80 2.35 10.25
N ARG A 169 1.91 3.12 10.29
CA ARG A 169 2.36 4.48 9.88
C ARG A 169 3.91 4.43 9.82
N ALA A 170 4.58 5.07 8.87
CA ALA A 170 6.02 5.40 8.94
C ALA A 170 6.27 6.78 8.31
N ARG A 171 7.35 7.46 8.71
CA ARG A 171 7.60 8.90 8.50
C ARG A 171 7.75 9.31 7.04
#